data_AF-A0A2G9GRA8-F1
#
_entry.id   AF-A0A2G9GRA8-F1
#
_cell.length_a   1.000
_cell.length_b   1.000
_cell.length_c   1.000
_cell.angle_alpha   90.00
_cell.angle_beta   90.00
_cell.angle_gamma   90.00
#
_symmetry.space_group_name_H-M   'P 1'
#
loop_
_entity.id
_entity.type
_entity.pdbx_description
1 polymer ?
#
loop_
_entity_poly.entity_id
_entity_poly.type
_entity_poly.pdbx_seq_one_letter_code
_entity_poly.pdbx_strand_id
1 'polypeptide(L)'
;MSSRNNMINSSTSSEDDQENRYKTIIDEKKRKRMISNRESARRSRLKREEHIKDLNDQVTYFTTRNNQMVQKIDEIAQSYTSIQSENKILRMQVEELKKRQELLQELLVSYQNSSYVCDAVGMGNYQDYLVKPWLQNTFEAQTTDGIYQF
;
A
#
# COMPACT_ATOMS: atom_id res chain seq x y z
N MET A 1 74.79 57.98 78.58
CA MET A 1 73.48 58.37 78.00
C MET A 1 73.22 57.46 76.82
N SER A 2 72.28 56.54 76.96
CA SER A 2 71.98 55.48 75.98
C SER A 2 70.65 55.80 75.32
N SER A 3 70.64 56.08 74.02
CA SER A 3 69.40 56.24 73.24
C SER A 3 69.30 55.07 72.28
N ARG A 4 68.46 54.09 72.62
CA ARG A 4 68.00 53.06 71.70
C ARG A 4 66.77 53.58 70.96
N ASN A 5 66.89 53.77 69.66
CA ASN A 5 65.75 53.98 68.78
C ASN A 5 64.93 52.68 68.71
N ASN A 6 63.68 52.73 69.15
CA ASN A 6 62.73 51.64 69.07
C ASN A 6 62.05 51.71 67.69
N MET A 7 62.46 50.84 66.77
CA MET A 7 61.87 50.74 65.44
C MET A 7 60.53 50.02 65.57
N ILE A 8 59.43 50.78 65.55
CA ILE A 8 58.08 50.24 65.52
C ILE A 8 57.91 49.58 64.15
N ASN A 9 58.00 48.25 64.13
CA ASN A 9 57.68 47.43 62.97
C ASN A 9 56.15 47.29 62.90
N SER A 10 55.50 48.21 62.22
CA SER A 10 54.09 48.10 61.84
C SER A 10 53.97 47.17 60.62
N SER A 11 54.00 45.87 60.88
CA SER A 11 53.85 44.81 59.85
C SER A 11 52.74 43.84 60.24
N THR A 12 51.54 44.34 60.55
CA THR A 12 50.38 43.51 60.88
C THR A 12 49.14 43.82 60.03
N SER A 13 49.22 44.78 59.10
CA SER A 13 48.05 45.16 58.27
C SER A 13 48.00 44.44 56.92
N SER A 14 49.06 43.76 56.46
CA SER A 14 49.10 43.20 55.09
C SER A 14 48.65 41.75 54.98
N GLU A 15 48.61 40.99 56.08
CA GLU A 15 48.21 39.57 56.07
C GLU A 15 46.67 39.42 55.99
N ASP A 16 45.93 40.22 56.74
CA ASP A 16 44.46 40.24 56.71
C ASP A 16 43.89 40.66 55.35
N ASP A 17 44.53 41.63 54.68
CA ASP A 17 44.15 42.09 53.34
C ASP A 17 44.37 41.00 52.27
N GLN A 18 45.42 40.19 52.41
CA GLN A 18 45.66 39.07 51.51
C GLN A 18 44.61 37.97 51.72
N GLU A 19 44.30 37.59 52.97
CA GLU A 19 43.29 36.57 53.26
C GLU A 19 41.89 36.96 52.74
N ASN A 20 41.50 38.22 52.90
CA ASN A 20 40.24 38.75 52.38
C ASN A 20 40.17 38.69 50.84
N ARG A 21 41.29 39.00 50.16
CA ARG A 21 41.37 38.85 48.70
C ARG A 21 41.23 37.39 48.27
N TYR A 22 41.86 36.45 48.97
CA TYR A 22 41.72 35.02 48.67
C TYR A 22 40.29 34.51 48.85
N LYS A 23 39.59 34.90 49.93
CA LYS A 23 38.16 34.56 50.15
C LYS A 23 37.28 35.09 49.03
N THR A 24 37.46 36.35 48.64
CA THR A 24 36.70 36.98 47.55
C THR A 24 36.87 36.24 46.22
N ILE A 25 38.10 35.82 45.89
CA ILE A 25 38.39 35.04 44.67
C ILE A 25 37.70 33.67 44.71
N ILE A 26 37.71 33.00 45.87
CA ILE A 26 37.06 31.70 46.05
C ILE A 26 35.55 31.82 45.89
N ASP A 27 34.94 32.86 46.47
CA ASP A 27 33.51 33.13 46.37
C ASP A 27 33.09 33.46 44.95
N GLU A 28 33.87 34.27 44.23
CA GLU A 28 33.60 34.54 42.82
C GLU A 28 33.74 33.29 41.95
N LYS A 29 34.74 32.44 42.22
CA LYS A 29 34.88 31.13 41.54
C LYS A 29 33.70 30.19 41.87
N LYS A 30 33.18 30.22 43.09
CA LYS A 30 31.99 29.44 43.50
C LYS A 30 30.76 29.97 42.78
N ARG A 31 30.56 31.29 42.73
CA ARG A 31 29.46 31.94 42.01
C ARG A 31 29.48 31.58 40.52
N LYS A 32 30.63 31.70 39.86
CA LYS A 32 30.82 31.28 38.46
C LYS A 32 30.51 29.81 38.23
N ARG A 33 30.94 28.91 39.13
CA ARG A 33 30.61 27.47 39.06
C ARG A 33 29.12 27.21 39.21
N MET A 34 28.43 27.89 40.11
CA MET A 34 26.98 27.74 40.27
C MET A 34 26.22 28.16 39.01
N ILE A 35 26.63 29.26 38.37
CA ILE A 35 26.03 29.73 37.12
C ILE A 35 26.31 28.74 35.98
N SER A 36 27.57 28.30 35.82
CA SER A 36 27.97 27.36 34.77
C SER A 36 27.27 26.00 34.93
N ASN A 37 27.22 25.44 36.15
CA ASN A 37 26.53 24.19 36.41
C ASN A 37 25.02 24.30 36.21
N ARG A 38 24.44 25.46 36.55
CA ARG A 38 23.02 25.72 36.28
C ARG A 38 22.74 25.70 34.78
N GLU A 39 23.57 26.37 33.98
CA GLU A 39 23.39 26.39 32.54
C GLU A 39 23.69 25.02 31.90
N SER A 40 24.70 24.29 32.37
CA SER A 40 24.99 22.94 31.86
C SER A 40 23.88 21.95 32.19
N ALA A 41 23.32 22.00 33.39
CA ALA A 41 22.14 21.21 33.76
C ALA A 41 20.92 21.57 32.89
N ARG A 42 20.70 22.87 32.63
CA ARG A 42 19.63 23.34 31.73
C ARG A 42 19.81 22.79 30.31
N ARG A 43 21.00 22.93 29.73
CA ARG A 43 21.34 22.40 28.39
C ARG A 43 21.20 20.90 28.32
N SER A 44 21.62 20.18 29.35
CA SER A 44 21.47 18.73 29.43
C SER A 44 20.00 18.31 29.45
N ARG A 45 19.15 19.00 30.22
CA ARG A 45 17.70 18.77 30.23
C ARG A 45 17.08 19.05 28.87
N LEU A 46 17.40 20.19 28.25
CA LEU A 46 16.86 20.56 26.94
C LEU A 46 17.24 19.54 25.86
N LYS A 47 18.50 19.09 25.83
CA LYS A 47 18.97 18.06 24.88
C LYS A 47 18.22 16.73 25.07
N ARG A 48 17.91 16.37 26.32
CA ARG A 48 17.12 15.17 26.61
C ARG A 48 15.67 15.33 26.15
N GLU A 49 15.05 16.48 26.41
CA GLU A 49 13.69 16.78 25.96
C GLU A 49 13.57 16.74 24.43
N GLU A 50 14.53 17.34 23.72
CA GLU A 50 14.59 17.31 22.26
C GLU A 50 14.73 15.87 21.73
N HIS A 51 15.59 15.05 22.33
CA HIS A 51 15.75 13.67 21.92
C HIS A 51 14.50 12.82 22.18
N ILE A 52 13.82 13.02 23.31
CA ILE A 52 12.55 12.35 23.61
C ILE A 52 11.48 12.77 22.59
N LYS A 53 11.42 14.06 22.24
CA LYS A 53 10.50 14.56 21.22
C LYS A 53 10.75 13.89 19.87
N ASP A 54 12.01 13.87 19.42
CA ASP A 54 12.39 13.23 18.16
C ASP A 54 12.02 11.74 18.13
N LEU A 55 12.27 11.01 19.23
CA LEU A 55 11.84 9.61 19.34
C LEU A 55 10.31 9.46 19.25
N ASN A 56 9.54 10.33 19.90
CA ASN A 56 8.07 10.30 19.81
C ASN A 56 7.57 10.63 18.40
N ASP A 57 8.20 11.59 17.72
CA ASP A 57 7.88 11.95 16.35
C ASP A 57 8.16 10.77 15.41
N GLN A 58 9.29 10.07 15.60
CA GLN A 58 9.63 8.85 14.86
C GLN A 58 8.61 7.72 15.11
N VAL A 59 8.24 7.45 16.37
CA VAL A 59 7.22 6.44 16.71
C VAL A 59 5.89 6.76 16.04
N THR A 60 5.46 8.02 16.09
CA THR A 60 4.21 8.48 15.47
C THR A 60 4.26 8.32 13.95
N TYR A 61 5.38 8.71 13.33
CA TYR A 61 5.62 8.55 11.90
C TYR A 61 5.53 7.08 11.47
N PHE A 62 6.26 6.19 12.14
CA PHE A 62 6.27 4.77 11.80
C PHE A 62 4.92 4.11 12.07
N THR A 63 4.23 4.47 13.15
CA THR A 63 2.88 3.96 13.45
C THR A 63 1.89 4.36 12.35
N THR A 64 1.91 5.63 11.94
CA THR A 64 1.04 6.13 10.87
C THR A 64 1.34 5.42 9.56
N ARG A 65 2.62 5.28 9.21
CA ARG A 65 3.03 4.62 7.97
C ARG A 65 2.69 3.13 7.97
N ASN A 66 2.83 2.45 9.10
CA ASN A 66 2.43 1.06 9.25
C ASN A 66 0.92 0.88 9.04
N ASN A 67 0.10 1.73 9.66
CA ASN A 67 -1.36 1.70 9.48
C ASN A 67 -1.76 1.95 8.01
N GLN A 68 -1.10 2.90 7.33
CA GLN A 68 -1.33 3.13 5.89
C GLN A 68 -0.93 1.92 5.03
N MET A 69 0.14 1.21 5.38
CA MET A 69 0.55 0.00 4.66
C MET A 69 -0.45 -1.13 4.87
N VAL A 70 -0.92 -1.34 6.10
CA VAL A 70 -1.96 -2.33 6.41
C VAL A 70 -3.23 -2.05 5.61
N GLN A 71 -3.70 -0.81 5.61
CA GLN A 71 -4.89 -0.43 4.83
C GLN A 71 -4.72 -0.74 3.33
N LYS A 72 -3.56 -0.43 2.75
CA LYS A 72 -3.28 -0.77 1.34
C LYS A 72 -3.26 -2.26 1.08
N ILE A 73 -2.71 -3.05 2.01
CA ILE A 73 -2.72 -4.52 1.90
C ILE A 73 -4.16 -5.02 1.90
N ASP A 74 -5.01 -4.52 2.79
CA ASP A 74 -6.41 -4.91 2.87
C ASP A 74 -7.19 -4.54 1.60
N GLU A 75 -6.98 -3.33 1.06
CA GLU A 75 -7.57 -2.89 -0.20
C GLU A 75 -7.16 -3.79 -1.38
N ILE A 76 -5.87 -4.14 -1.47
CA ILE A 76 -5.35 -5.06 -2.50
C ILE A 76 -5.92 -6.46 -2.32
N ALA A 77 -6.00 -6.98 -1.09
CA ALA A 77 -6.53 -8.30 -0.80
C ALA A 77 -8.02 -8.43 -1.20
N GLN A 78 -8.82 -7.39 -0.95
CA GLN A 78 -10.20 -7.33 -1.39
C GLN A 78 -10.32 -7.33 -2.92
N SER A 79 -9.53 -6.51 -3.62
CA SER A 79 -9.49 -6.47 -5.07
C SER A 79 -9.05 -7.82 -5.67
N TYR A 80 -8.02 -8.44 -5.10
CA TYR A 80 -7.55 -9.77 -5.49
C TYR A 80 -8.66 -10.82 -5.37
N THR A 81 -9.40 -10.82 -4.27
CA THR A 81 -10.51 -11.76 -4.06
C THR A 81 -11.61 -11.57 -5.11
N SER A 82 -11.93 -10.33 -5.44
CA SER A 82 -12.90 -10.01 -6.51
C SER A 82 -12.45 -10.55 -7.87
N ILE A 83 -11.21 -10.23 -8.28
CA ILE A 83 -10.61 -10.70 -9.54
C ILE A 83 -10.51 -12.23 -9.58
N GLN A 84 -10.21 -12.88 -8.45
CA GLN A 84 -10.16 -14.33 -8.35
C GLN A 84 -11.54 -14.96 -8.54
N SER A 85 -12.59 -14.33 -8.01
CA SER A 85 -13.97 -14.78 -8.21
C SER A 85 -14.41 -14.67 -9.67
N GLU A 86 -14.08 -13.55 -10.33
CA GLU A 86 -14.35 -13.34 -11.76
C GLU A 86 -13.59 -14.36 -12.62
N ASN A 87 -12.30 -14.59 -12.33
CA ASN A 87 -11.52 -15.63 -13.00
C ASN A 87 -12.16 -17.02 -12.88
N LYS A 88 -12.72 -17.35 -11.70
CA LYS A 88 -13.42 -18.63 -11.50
C LYS A 88 -14.67 -18.71 -12.37
N ILE A 89 -15.44 -17.63 -12.45
CA ILE A 89 -16.63 -17.55 -13.32
C ILE A 89 -16.25 -17.74 -14.79
N LEU A 90 -15.25 -17.01 -15.27
CA LEU A 90 -14.77 -17.12 -16.65
C LEU A 90 -14.28 -18.54 -16.97
N ARG A 91 -13.56 -19.18 -16.06
CA ARG A 91 -13.13 -20.59 -16.22
C ARG A 91 -14.31 -21.53 -16.31
N MET A 92 -15.34 -21.37 -15.46
CA MET A 92 -16.56 -22.18 -15.54
C MET A 92 -17.29 -21.98 -16.88
N GLN A 93 -17.39 -20.74 -17.37
CA GLN A 93 -18.01 -20.44 -18.67
C GLN A 93 -17.24 -21.08 -19.83
N VAL A 94 -15.90 -21.04 -19.80
CA VAL A 94 -15.07 -21.73 -20.80
C VAL A 94 -15.33 -23.22 -20.80
N GLU A 95 -15.39 -23.87 -19.64
CA GLU A 95 -15.69 -25.30 -19.54
C GLU A 95 -17.11 -25.64 -19.99
N GLU A 96 -18.09 -24.79 -19.70
CA GLU A 96 -19.46 -24.95 -20.21
C GLU A 96 -19.51 -24.87 -21.74
N LEU A 97 -18.86 -23.87 -22.33
CA LEU A 97 -18.82 -23.69 -23.77
C LEU A 97 -18.10 -24.85 -24.48
N LYS A 98 -16.99 -25.35 -23.91
CA LYS A 98 -16.30 -26.55 -24.42
C LYS A 98 -17.21 -27.76 -24.43
N LYS A 99 -17.93 -28.03 -23.34
CA LYS A 99 -18.89 -29.14 -23.27
C LYS A 99 -19.99 -29.01 -24.33
N ARG A 100 -20.54 -27.80 -24.51
CA ARG A 100 -21.54 -27.56 -25.57
C ARG A 100 -20.97 -27.81 -26.96
N GLN A 101 -19.73 -27.40 -27.20
CA GLN A 101 -19.03 -27.66 -28.46
C GLN A 101 -18.83 -29.16 -28.70
N GLU A 102 -18.36 -29.90 -27.70
CA GLU A 102 -18.15 -31.36 -27.77
C GLU A 102 -19.47 -32.09 -28.09
N LEU A 103 -20.57 -31.72 -27.43
CA LEU A 103 -21.89 -32.28 -27.71
C LEU A 103 -22.36 -31.99 -29.15
N LEU A 104 -22.12 -30.78 -29.65
CA LEU A 104 -22.46 -30.43 -31.04
C LEU A 104 -21.58 -31.20 -32.05
N GLN A 105 -20.31 -31.44 -31.74
CA GLN A 105 -19.42 -32.26 -32.56
C GLN A 105 -19.85 -33.72 -32.57
N GLU A 106 -20.20 -34.28 -31.41
CA GLU A 106 -20.72 -35.65 -31.29
C GLU A 106 -22.03 -35.82 -32.07
N LEU A 107 -22.94 -34.85 -31.95
CA LEU A 107 -24.17 -34.81 -32.74
C LEU A 107 -23.85 -34.80 -34.24
N LEU A 108 -22.97 -33.92 -34.71
CA LEU A 108 -22.59 -33.86 -36.13
C LEU A 108 -22.06 -35.20 -36.65
N VAL A 109 -21.17 -35.85 -35.89
CA VAL A 109 -20.62 -37.18 -36.25
C VAL A 109 -21.74 -38.23 -36.31
N SER A 110 -22.66 -38.23 -35.35
CA SER A 110 -23.80 -39.17 -35.35
C SER A 110 -24.72 -38.98 -36.57
N TYR A 111 -25.00 -37.74 -36.95
CA TYR A 111 -25.79 -37.41 -38.14
C TYR A 111 -25.10 -37.84 -39.43
N GLN A 112 -23.80 -37.56 -39.56
CA GLN A 112 -23.01 -38.00 -40.72
C GLN A 112 -23.05 -39.54 -40.85
N ASN A 113 -22.81 -40.26 -39.75
CA ASN A 113 -22.87 -41.72 -39.73
C ASN A 113 -24.26 -42.25 -40.12
N SER A 114 -25.34 -41.62 -39.66
CA SER A 114 -26.71 -41.99 -40.06
C SER A 114 -26.97 -41.72 -41.54
N SER A 115 -26.45 -40.63 -42.10
CA SER A 115 -26.58 -40.31 -43.54
C SER A 115 -25.87 -41.37 -44.40
N TYR A 116 -24.67 -41.79 -44.03
CA TYR A 116 -23.95 -42.86 -44.75
C TYR A 116 -24.68 -44.21 -44.71
N VAL A 117 -25.39 -44.51 -43.62
CA VAL A 117 -26.23 -45.71 -43.51
C VAL A 117 -27.47 -45.61 -44.40
N CYS A 118 -28.13 -44.44 -44.48
CA CYS A 118 -29.26 -44.22 -45.39
C CYS A 118 -28.86 -44.35 -46.88
N ASP A 119 -27.69 -43.83 -47.25
CA ASP A 119 -27.13 -43.97 -48.61
C ASP A 119 -26.75 -45.42 -48.93
N ALA A 120 -26.24 -46.19 -47.96
CA ALA A 120 -25.89 -47.59 -48.13
C ALA A 120 -27.11 -48.53 -48.24
N VAL A 121 -28.25 -48.17 -47.64
CA VAL A 121 -29.52 -48.94 -47.70
C VAL A 121 -30.34 -48.60 -48.95
N GLY A 122 -29.83 -47.73 -49.85
CA GLY A 122 -30.48 -47.44 -51.13
C GLY A 122 -31.76 -46.63 -51.02
N MET A 123 -31.99 -45.96 -49.88
CA MET A 123 -33.09 -45.01 -49.70
C MET A 123 -32.64 -43.63 -50.18
N GLY A 124 -32.70 -43.43 -51.49
CA GLY A 124 -32.16 -42.24 -52.16
C GLY A 124 -32.80 -40.91 -51.76
N ASN A 125 -31.95 -39.87 -51.78
CA ASN A 125 -32.27 -38.45 -51.90
C ASN A 125 -33.34 -37.89 -50.95
N TYR A 126 -33.05 -37.88 -49.65
CA TYR A 126 -33.61 -36.84 -48.80
C TYR A 126 -32.69 -35.63 -48.86
N GLN A 127 -33.11 -34.59 -49.58
CA GLN A 127 -32.45 -33.29 -49.50
C GLN A 127 -32.39 -32.87 -48.02
N ASP A 128 -31.18 -32.74 -47.51
CA ASP A 128 -30.90 -32.49 -46.10
C ASP A 128 -31.19 -31.02 -45.74
N TYR A 129 -32.47 -30.72 -45.52
CA TYR A 129 -32.97 -29.39 -45.18
C TYR A 129 -32.51 -28.92 -43.79
N LEU A 130 -32.02 -29.82 -42.93
CA LEU A 130 -31.55 -29.48 -41.59
C LEU A 130 -30.11 -28.93 -41.61
N VAL A 131 -29.29 -29.34 -42.58
CA VAL A 131 -27.88 -28.93 -42.69
C VAL A 131 -27.70 -27.63 -43.49
N LYS A 132 -28.71 -27.21 -44.27
CA LYS A 132 -28.69 -25.96 -45.06
C LYS A 132 -30.03 -25.22 -45.02
N PRO A 133 -30.41 -24.61 -43.87
CA PRO A 133 -31.69 -23.93 -43.74
C PRO A 133 -31.89 -22.77 -44.73
N TRP A 134 -30.81 -22.21 -45.27
CA TRP A 134 -30.87 -21.16 -46.32
C TRP A 134 -31.13 -21.70 -47.73
N LEU A 135 -31.27 -23.01 -47.93
CA LEU A 135 -31.73 -23.62 -49.19
C LEU A 135 -33.25 -23.81 -49.24
N GLN A 136 -34.00 -23.26 -48.27
CA GLN A 136 -35.45 -23.24 -48.38
C GLN A 136 -35.87 -22.43 -49.62
N ASN A 137 -36.73 -23.04 -50.44
CA ASN A 137 -37.26 -22.42 -51.66
C ASN A 137 -37.70 -20.99 -51.37
N THR A 138 -37.16 -20.04 -52.16
CA THR A 138 -37.58 -18.65 -52.14
C THR A 138 -39.09 -18.59 -52.32
N PHE A 139 -39.77 -17.88 -51.43
CA PHE A 139 -41.21 -17.63 -51.51
C PHE A 139 -41.57 -17.16 -52.93
N GLU A 140 -42.21 -18.03 -53.72
CA GLU A 140 -42.79 -17.63 -55.00
C GLU A 140 -43.97 -16.73 -54.67
N ALA A 141 -43.77 -15.42 -54.85
CA ALA A 141 -44.88 -14.47 -54.77
C ALA A 141 -45.89 -14.86 -55.85
N GLN A 142 -47.06 -15.36 -55.43
CA GLN A 142 -48.19 -15.52 -56.32
C GLN A 142 -48.55 -14.13 -56.86
N THR A 143 -48.32 -13.91 -58.15
CA THR A 143 -48.90 -12.81 -58.90
C THR A 143 -50.41 -12.98 -58.86
N THR A 144 -51.07 -12.32 -57.92
CA THR A 144 -52.50 -12.09 -58.02
C THR A 144 -52.70 -11.07 -59.12
N ASP A 145 -53.05 -11.55 -60.32
CA ASP A 145 -53.58 -10.71 -61.39
C ASP A 145 -54.90 -10.07 -60.91
N GLY A 146 -54.74 -8.92 -60.27
CA GLY A 146 -55.82 -8.02 -59.88
C GLY A 146 -56.32 -7.24 -61.08
N ILE A 147 -57.39 -7.77 -61.64
CA ILE A 147 -58.36 -7.19 -62.58
C ILE A 147 -58.58 -5.68 -62.34
N TYR A 148 -58.47 -4.89 -63.42
CA TYR A 148 -58.91 -3.48 -63.51
C TYR A 148 -60.43 -3.35 -63.69
N GLN A 149 -60.94 -2.13 -63.36
CA GLN A 149 -62.24 -1.49 -63.67
C GLN A 149 -63.39 -1.78 -62.68
N PHE A 150 -64.09 -0.80 -62.06
CA PHE A 150 -64.27 0.65 -62.24
C PHE A 150 -64.13 1.41 -60.91
#